data_AF-A0AAD6Q4Q7-F1
#
_entry.id   AF-A0AAD6Q4Q7-F1
#
_cell.length_a   1.000
_cell.length_b   1.000
_cell.length_c   1.000
_cell.angle_alpha   90.00
_cell.angle_beta   90.00
_cell.angle_gamma   90.00
#
_symmetry.space_group_name_H-M   'P 1'
#
loop_
_entity.id
_entity.type
_entity.pdbx_description
1 polymer ?
#
loop_
_entity_poly.entity_id
_entity_poly.type
_entity_poly.pdbx_seq_one_letter_code
_entity_poly.pdbx_strand_id
1 'polypeptide(L)'
;MRSGRMRRAEEKPFFFLVVFSSPPSYDVKVRVSYQKLLKCFVMNELHHRTPKAQKKKHLFRSLAVAKFLHTTELDWAEAGLQTLTTNERKKSRFGNGFLVFDPAITVELNFLVLLFQG
;
A
#
# COMPACT_ATOMS: atom_id res chain seq x y z
N MET A 1 -19.11 7.25 20.83
CA MET A 1 -18.66 6.01 21.49
C MET A 1 -17.35 6.29 22.21
N ARG A 2 -17.17 5.80 23.44
CA ARG A 2 -15.97 6.10 24.27
C ARG A 2 -14.85 5.05 24.13
N SER A 3 -15.13 3.88 23.54
CA SER A 3 -14.14 2.83 23.22
C SER A 3 -14.54 2.10 21.91
N GLY A 4 -13.56 1.55 21.18
CA GLY A 4 -13.75 0.89 19.87
C GLY A 4 -12.65 -0.12 19.54
N ARG A 5 -12.83 -0.89 18.46
CA ARG A 5 -11.86 -1.91 18.01
C ARG A 5 -10.68 -1.26 17.28
N MET A 6 -9.45 -1.68 17.61
CA MET A 6 -8.26 -1.26 16.86
C MET A 6 -8.35 -1.72 15.40
N ARG A 7 -8.08 -0.79 14.48
CA ARG A 7 -8.07 -0.98 13.03
C ARG A 7 -6.65 -0.75 12.53
N ARG A 8 -6.30 -1.35 11.39
CA ARG A 8 -4.99 -1.06 10.78
C ARG A 8 -5.00 0.37 10.24
N ALA A 9 -3.83 1.00 10.21
CA ALA A 9 -3.70 2.36 9.65
C ALA A 9 -4.19 2.44 8.20
N GLU A 10 -3.99 1.36 7.42
CA GLU A 10 -4.44 1.25 6.02
C GLU A 10 -5.96 1.09 5.85
N GLU A 11 -6.70 0.61 6.85
CA GLU A 11 -8.14 0.34 6.71
C GLU A 11 -8.99 1.61 6.70
N LYS A 12 -8.46 2.75 7.17
CA LYS A 12 -9.22 3.99 7.26
C LYS A 12 -8.76 4.95 6.16
N PRO A 13 -9.51 5.11 5.06
CA PRO A 13 -9.22 6.16 4.10
C PRO A 13 -9.55 7.51 4.74
N PHE A 14 -8.52 8.22 5.22
CA PHE A 14 -8.64 9.57 5.78
C PHE A 14 -9.31 10.54 4.80
N PHE A 15 -9.09 10.33 3.50
CA PHE A 15 -9.56 11.19 2.42
C PHE A 15 -11.03 10.98 2.02
N PHE A 16 -11.69 9.91 2.49
CA PHE A 16 -13.03 9.55 2.01
C PHE A 16 -14.11 10.63 2.30
N LEU A 17 -13.94 11.42 3.36
CA LEU A 17 -14.90 12.46 3.72
C LEU A 17 -14.87 13.68 2.78
N VAL A 18 -13.71 13.98 2.18
CA VAL A 18 -13.51 15.13 1.27
C VAL A 18 -14.10 14.84 -0.11
N VAL A 19 -14.24 13.56 -0.47
CA VAL A 19 -14.77 13.12 -1.75
C VAL A 19 -16.24 13.58 -1.88
N PHE A 20 -17.06 13.49 -0.85
CA PHE A 20 -18.52 13.65 -1.02
C PHE A 20 -19.00 15.08 -1.37
N SER A 21 -18.15 16.11 -1.29
CA SER A 21 -18.57 17.51 -1.48
C SER A 21 -17.56 18.31 -2.31
N SER A 22 -17.51 18.08 -3.63
CA SER A 22 -16.67 18.85 -4.54
C SER A 22 -17.48 19.94 -5.27
N PRO A 23 -17.26 21.24 -4.99
CA PRO A 23 -17.84 22.33 -5.79
C PRO A 23 -17.35 22.33 -7.25
N PRO A 24 -18.16 22.82 -8.21
CA PRO A 24 -17.83 22.82 -9.64
C PRO A 24 -16.65 23.73 -10.05
N SER A 25 -16.11 24.52 -9.12
CA SER A 25 -15.06 25.53 -9.30
C SER A 25 -13.64 24.98 -9.41
N TYR A 26 -13.42 23.67 -9.34
CA TYR A 26 -12.08 23.06 -9.47
C TYR A 26 -11.66 22.80 -10.93
N ASP A 27 -10.35 22.78 -11.15
CA ASP A 27 -9.73 22.45 -12.43
C ASP A 27 -10.10 21.07 -12.96
N VAL A 28 -10.09 20.93 -14.29
CA VAL A 28 -10.43 19.68 -15.01
C VAL A 28 -9.61 18.48 -14.50
N LYS A 29 -8.32 18.69 -14.18
CA LYS A 29 -7.43 17.64 -13.66
C LYS A 29 -7.92 17.07 -12.32
N VAL A 30 -8.37 17.93 -11.42
CA VAL A 30 -8.89 17.55 -10.10
C VAL A 30 -10.23 16.81 -10.26
N ARG A 31 -11.09 17.29 -11.17
CA ARG A 31 -12.39 16.65 -11.45
C ARG A 31 -12.25 15.25 -12.08
N VAL A 32 -11.30 15.06 -12.99
CA VAL A 32 -11.02 13.73 -13.57
C VAL A 32 -10.44 12.77 -12.53
N SER A 33 -9.57 13.26 -11.64
CA SER A 33 -9.06 12.47 -10.50
C SER A 33 -10.19 12.05 -9.56
N TYR A 34 -11.08 12.99 -9.24
CA TYR A 34 -12.27 12.73 -8.42
C TYR A 34 -13.17 11.63 -9.02
N GLN A 35 -13.47 11.72 -10.32
CA GLN A 35 -14.25 10.71 -11.03
C GLN A 35 -13.57 9.32 -11.01
N LYS A 36 -12.24 9.26 -11.12
CA LYS A 36 -11.49 7.99 -11.03
C LYS A 36 -11.59 7.38 -9.63
N LEU A 37 -11.42 8.19 -8.58
CA LEU A 37 -11.56 7.73 -7.20
C LEU A 37 -12.97 7.22 -6.91
N LEU A 38 -14.00 7.95 -7.37
CA LEU A 38 -15.40 7.55 -7.22
C LEU A 38 -15.70 6.25 -7.99
N LYS A 39 -15.20 6.12 -9.22
CA LYS A 39 -15.32 4.88 -10.00
C LYS A 39 -14.68 3.69 -9.27
N CYS A 40 -13.47 3.86 -8.73
CA CYS A 40 -12.80 2.82 -7.94
C CYS A 40 -13.61 2.44 -6.70
N PHE A 41 -14.17 3.42 -5.97
CA PHE A 41 -15.02 3.16 -4.82
C PHE A 41 -16.27 2.35 -5.19
N VAL A 42 -17.02 2.80 -6.19
CA VAL A 42 -18.24 2.11 -6.65
C VAL A 42 -17.93 0.71 -7.17
N MET A 43 -16.83 0.53 -7.93
CA MET A 43 -16.41 -0.79 -8.42
C MET A 43 -15.97 -1.71 -7.27
N ASN A 44 -15.34 -1.18 -6.22
CA ASN A 44 -14.92 -1.94 -5.06
C ASN A 44 -16.13 -2.43 -4.25
N GLU A 45 -17.13 -1.57 -4.03
CA GLU A 45 -18.38 -1.94 -3.37
C GLU A 45 -19.18 -2.94 -4.21
N LEU A 46 -19.31 -2.72 -5.51
CA LEU A 46 -20.06 -3.60 -6.42
C LEU A 46 -19.48 -5.01 -6.49
N HIS A 47 -18.15 -5.12 -6.51
CA HIS A 47 -17.45 -6.40 -6.58
C HIS A 47 -17.02 -6.91 -5.20
N HIS A 48 -17.46 -6.30 -4.10
CA HIS A 48 -17.11 -6.72 -2.77
C HIS A 48 -17.66 -8.13 -2.51
N ARG A 49 -16.75 -9.09 -2.29
CA ARG A 49 -17.09 -10.47 -1.94
C ARG A 49 -16.63 -10.75 -0.53
N THR A 50 -17.49 -11.40 0.25
CA THR A 50 -17.12 -11.88 1.58
C THR A 50 -15.85 -12.73 1.48
N PRO A 51 -14.82 -12.47 2.30
CA PRO A 51 -13.58 -13.21 2.24
C PRO A 51 -13.85 -14.69 2.48
N LYS A 52 -13.30 -15.54 1.61
CA LYS A 52 -13.44 -17.00 1.76
C LYS A 52 -12.74 -17.44 3.05
N ALA A 53 -13.38 -18.30 3.83
CA ALA A 53 -12.76 -18.89 4.99
C ALA A 53 -11.51 -19.68 4.56
N GLN A 54 -10.34 -19.23 4.99
CA GLN A 54 -9.05 -19.86 4.72
C GLN A 54 -8.34 -20.18 6.03
N LYS A 55 -7.57 -21.27 6.02
CA LYS A 55 -6.69 -21.61 7.16
C LYS A 55 -5.66 -20.49 7.33
N LYS A 56 -5.59 -19.93 8.54
CA LYS A 56 -4.62 -18.88 8.87
C LYS A 56 -3.20 -19.45 8.79
N LYS A 57 -2.40 -18.97 7.84
CA LYS A 57 -0.98 -19.29 7.72
C LYS A 57 -0.17 -18.14 8.30
N HIS A 58 0.57 -18.39 9.38
CA HIS A 58 1.42 -17.39 10.03
C HIS A 58 2.87 -17.56 9.59
N LEU A 59 3.20 -17.05 8.40
CA LEU A 59 4.52 -17.23 7.77
C LEU A 59 5.67 -16.82 8.70
N PHE A 60 5.62 -15.62 9.29
CA PHE A 60 6.66 -15.16 10.21
C PHE A 60 6.78 -16.02 11.47
N ARG A 61 5.67 -16.59 11.96
CA ARG A 61 5.72 -17.51 13.10
C ARG A 61 6.37 -18.83 12.74
N SER A 62 6.14 -19.34 11.53
CA SER A 62 6.83 -20.53 11.02
C SER A 62 8.32 -20.26 10.77
N LEU A 63 8.66 -19.07 10.29
CA LEU A 63 10.03 -18.66 10.01
C LEU A 63 10.83 -18.39 11.29
N ALA A 64 10.22 -17.85 12.33
CA ALA A 64 10.87 -17.59 13.63
C ALA A 64 11.30 -18.88 14.37
N VAL A 65 10.74 -20.04 14.01
CA VAL A 65 11.16 -21.35 14.56
C VAL A 65 12.44 -21.84 13.87
N ALA A 66 12.75 -21.35 12.67
CA ALA A 66 13.93 -21.78 11.94
C ALA A 66 15.20 -21.27 12.62
N LYS A 67 16.18 -22.17 12.80
CA LYS A 67 17.48 -21.90 13.46
C LYS A 67 18.26 -20.73 12.85
N PHE A 68 17.98 -20.36 11.60
CA PHE A 68 18.72 -19.34 10.85
C PHE A 68 18.12 -17.94 10.95
N LEU A 69 16.96 -17.77 11.61
CA LEU A 69 16.26 -16.49 11.69
C LEU A 69 16.13 -16.07 13.16
N HIS A 70 16.81 -14.98 13.51
CA HIS A 70 16.73 -14.36 14.83
C HIS A 70 15.82 -13.13 14.77
N THR A 71 15.13 -12.84 15.88
CA THR A 71 14.29 -11.64 16.00
C THR A 71 15.09 -10.56 16.72
N THR A 72 15.19 -9.38 16.11
CA THR A 72 15.86 -8.19 16.66
C THR A 72 14.96 -6.98 16.49
N GLU A 73 15.07 -6.02 17.41
CA GLU A 73 14.42 -4.71 17.29
C GLU A 73 15.41 -3.75 16.63
N LEU A 74 14.97 -3.05 15.57
CA LEU A 74 15.80 -2.16 14.74
C LEU A 74 15.01 -0.91 14.38
N ASP A 75 15.71 0.19 14.12
CA ASP A 75 15.11 1.42 13.61
C ASP A 75 14.65 1.26 12.16
N TRP A 76 13.52 1.90 11.81
CA TRP A 76 12.92 1.77 10.48
C TRP A 76 13.88 2.19 9.35
N ALA A 77 14.72 3.19 9.61
CA ALA A 77 15.70 3.68 8.65
C ALA A 77 16.84 2.67 8.42
N GLU A 78 17.30 2.01 9.48
CA GLU A 78 18.34 0.98 9.43
C GLU A 78 17.83 -0.29 8.73
N ALA A 79 16.61 -0.72 9.05
CA ALA A 79 15.94 -1.83 8.36
C ALA A 79 15.73 -1.56 6.85
N GLY A 80 15.43 -0.30 6.49
CA GLY A 80 15.33 0.14 5.10
C GLY A 80 16.66 0.02 4.35
N LEU A 81 17.74 0.50 4.95
CA LEU A 81 19.09 0.43 4.37
C LEU A 81 19.56 -1.02 4.19
N GLN A 82 19.29 -1.88 5.18
CA GLN A 82 19.62 -3.31 5.09
C GLN A 82 18.85 -4.01 3.96
N THR A 83 17.60 -3.61 3.71
CA THR A 83 16.81 -4.15 2.59
C THR A 83 17.41 -3.76 1.24
N LEU A 84 17.87 -2.52 1.07
CA LEU A 84 18.48 -2.05 -0.18
C LEU A 84 19.80 -2.76 -0.49
N THR A 85 20.68 -2.89 0.51
CA THR A 85 22.01 -3.50 0.33
C THR A 85 21.99 -4.99 -0.04
N THR A 86 20.95 -5.74 0.38
CA THR A 86 20.80 -7.16 0.03
C THR A 86 20.25 -7.39 -1.38
N ASN A 87 19.52 -6.42 -1.94
CA ASN A 87 18.95 -6.52 -3.29
C ASN A 87 19.97 -6.27 -4.41
N GLU A 88 21.03 -5.50 -4.14
CA GLU A 88 22.09 -5.16 -5.12
C GLU A 88 22.92 -6.37 -5.61
N ARG A 89 22.86 -7.53 -4.94
CA ARG A 89 23.63 -8.73 -5.33
C ARG A 89 23.02 -9.59 -6.45
N LYS A 90 21.86 -9.21 -7.02
CA LYS A 90 21.13 -10.03 -8.01
C LYS A 90 20.90 -9.31 -9.35
N LYS A 91 21.86 -8.51 -9.84
CA LYS A 91 21.68 -7.75 -11.09
C LYS A 91 21.95 -8.52 -12.39
N SER A 92 22.53 -9.73 -12.33
CA SER A 92 23.13 -10.34 -13.54
C SER A 92 22.25 -11.30 -14.36
N ARG A 93 21.09 -11.79 -13.90
CA ARG A 93 20.37 -12.85 -14.66
C ARG A 93 18.87 -12.88 -14.41
N PHE A 94 18.06 -12.01 -15.01
CA PHE A 94 16.62 -12.11 -14.73
C PHE A 94 15.70 -11.78 -15.91
N GLY A 95 14.71 -12.67 -16.12
CA GLY A 95 13.54 -12.46 -16.98
C GLY A 95 12.38 -11.78 -16.25
N ASN A 96 11.17 -11.88 -16.81
CA ASN A 96 9.98 -11.08 -16.47
C ASN A 96 9.57 -11.02 -14.98
N GLY A 97 10.00 -11.94 -14.12
CA GLY A 97 9.74 -11.89 -12.67
C GLY A 97 10.46 -10.77 -11.93
N PHE A 98 11.56 -10.24 -12.48
CA PHE A 98 12.31 -9.13 -11.88
C PHE A 98 11.74 -7.76 -12.23
N LEU A 99 11.11 -7.62 -13.41
CA LEU A 99 10.46 -6.37 -13.83
C LEU A 99 9.23 -6.00 -12.99
N VAL A 100 8.70 -6.94 -12.20
CA VAL A 100 7.58 -6.71 -11.26
C VAL A 100 8.06 -6.05 -9.94
N PHE A 101 9.38 -5.97 -9.69
CA PHE A 101 9.92 -5.26 -8.52
C PHE A 101 10.04 -3.75 -8.72
N ASP A 102 10.14 -3.28 -9.95
CA ASP A 102 10.25 -1.85 -10.30
C ASP A 102 8.98 -0.99 -10.13
N PRO A 103 7.74 -1.46 -10.40
CA PRO A 103 6.58 -0.57 -10.45
C PRO A 103 6.10 -0.07 -9.09
N ALA A 104 6.44 -0.70 -7.96
CA ALA A 104 5.94 -0.30 -6.66
C ALA A 104 6.48 1.08 -6.18
N ILE A 105 7.65 1.49 -6.67
CA ILE A 105 8.27 2.78 -6.30
C ILE A 105 7.75 3.92 -7.18
N THR A 106 7.35 3.65 -8.42
CA THR A 106 6.96 4.70 -9.39
C THR A 106 5.52 5.18 -9.22
N VAL A 107 4.59 4.38 -8.68
CA VAL A 107 3.18 4.80 -8.56
C VAL A 107 2.94 5.72 -7.36
N GLU A 108 3.65 5.51 -6.25
CA GLU A 108 3.56 6.33 -5.04
C GLU A 108 4.10 7.75 -5.25
N LEU A 109 5.21 7.90 -5.98
CA LEU A 109 5.81 9.21 -6.28
C LEU A 109 4.92 10.08 -7.16
N ASN A 110 4.19 9.50 -8.13
CA ASN A 110 3.32 10.27 -9.00
C ASN A 110 2.05 10.78 -8.29
N PHE A 111 1.54 10.06 -7.29
CA PHE A 111 0.39 10.50 -6.51
C PHE A 111 0.76 11.60 -5.49
N LEU A 112 1.93 11.52 -4.88
CA LEU A 112 2.43 12.54 -3.94
C LEU A 112 2.88 13.83 -4.64
N VAL A 113 3.54 13.74 -5.80
CA VAL A 113 3.93 14.95 -6.57
C VAL A 113 2.70 15.74 -7.05
N LEU A 114 1.58 15.08 -7.35
CA LEU A 114 0.33 15.76 -7.70
C LEU A 114 -0.40 16.40 -6.51
N LEU A 115 -0.10 16.00 -5.27
CA LEU A 115 -0.70 16.58 -4.05
C LEU A 115 0.12 17.72 -3.44
N PHE A 116 1.42 17.83 -3.76
CA PHE A 116 2.33 18.84 -3.20
C PHE A 116 2.70 19.99 -4.16
N GLN A 117 2.11 20.04 -5.37
CA GLN A 117 2.28 21.14 -6.33
C GLN A 117 1.09 22.11 -6.37
N GLY A 118 0.48 22.36 -5.21
CA GLY A 118 -0.50 23.43 -4.98
C GLY A 118 0.03 24.43 -3.97
#